data_AF-L7ZB66-F1
#
_entry.id   AF-L7ZB66-F1
#
_cell.length_a   1.000
_cell.length_b   1.000
_cell.length_c   1.000
_cell.angle_alpha   90.00
_cell.angle_beta   90.00
_cell.angle_gamma   90.00
#
_symmetry.space_group_name_H-M   'P 1'
#
loop_
_entity.id
_entity.type
_entity.pdbx_description
1 polymer ?
#
loop_
_entity_poly.entity_id
_entity_poly.type
_entity_poly.pdbx_seq_one_letter_code
_entity_poly.pdbx_strand_id
1 'polypeptide(L)'
;PYWKFIKKTCTFELLGTRNMNHFLPIRTNEIRRFLQVMLEKAKASEGVNVTEELIKLTNNVISQMMFSTRSSGTEGEAEEVRTLVREVTQIFGEFNVSDFIKLCKNIDIGG
;
A
#
# COMPACT_ATOMS: atom_id res chain seq x y z
N PRO A 1 18.52 -6.06 19.00
CA PRO A 1 19.40 -5.59 17.90
C PRO A 1 18.66 -5.50 16.56
N TYR A 2 18.01 -6.60 16.13
CA TYR A 2 17.28 -6.69 14.87
C TYR A 2 16.11 -5.70 14.73
N TRP A 3 15.22 -5.60 15.72
CA TRP A 3 14.12 -4.63 15.68
C TRP A 3 14.59 -3.18 15.51
N LYS A 4 15.70 -2.80 16.17
CA LYS A 4 16.29 -1.46 16.01
C LYS A 4 16.79 -1.23 14.59
N PHE A 5 17.34 -2.26 13.95
CA PHE A 5 17.77 -2.20 12.55
C PHE A 5 16.57 -2.04 11.62
N ILE A 6 15.56 -2.91 11.72
CA ILE A 6 14.33 -2.83 10.90
C ILE A 6 13.68 -1.46 11.06
N LYS A 7 13.47 -1.00 12.30
CA LYS A 7 12.89 0.32 12.57
C LYS A 7 13.71 1.43 11.90
N LYS A 8 15.05 1.41 12.04
CA LYS A 8 15.92 2.41 11.42
C LYS A 8 15.80 2.40 9.89
N THR A 9 15.85 1.23 9.26
CA THR A 9 15.73 1.09 7.81
C THR A 9 14.37 1.58 7.31
N CYS A 10 13.27 1.18 7.94
CA CYS A 10 11.94 1.65 7.56
C CYS A 10 11.80 3.18 7.73
N THR A 11 12.28 3.74 8.84
CA THR A 11 12.14 5.18 9.12
C THR A 11 13.00 6.03 8.19
N PHE A 12 14.25 5.65 7.93
CA PHE A 12 15.18 6.48 7.16
C PHE A 12 15.17 6.16 5.67
N GLU A 13 15.18 4.88 5.30
CA GLU A 13 15.35 4.45 3.92
C GLU A 13 14.02 4.29 3.18
N LEU A 14 12.91 3.94 3.86
CA LEU A 14 11.61 3.83 3.18
C LEU A 14 10.77 5.09 3.35
N LEU A 15 10.63 5.55 4.59
CA LEU A 15 9.73 6.65 4.98
C LEU A 15 10.46 7.98 5.22
N GLY A 16 11.76 8.04 4.95
CA GLY A 16 12.54 9.25 5.09
C GLY A 16 12.14 10.32 4.07
N THR A 17 12.37 11.60 4.40
CA THR A 17 11.98 12.76 3.59
C THR A 17 12.41 12.65 2.12
N ARG A 18 13.62 12.13 1.87
CA ARG A 18 14.16 11.94 0.52
C ARG A 18 13.28 10.98 -0.31
N ASN A 19 12.93 9.82 0.25
CA ASN A 19 12.14 8.81 -0.45
C ASN A 19 10.67 9.21 -0.50
N MET A 20 10.15 9.89 0.52
CA MET A 20 8.82 10.49 0.47
C MET A 20 8.67 11.54 -0.65
N ASN A 21 9.73 12.30 -0.93
CA ASN A 21 9.77 13.20 -2.10
C ASN A 21 9.83 12.42 -3.41
N HIS A 22 10.58 11.31 -3.46
CA HIS A 22 10.59 10.43 -4.63
C HIS A 22 9.20 9.83 -4.91
N PHE A 23 8.44 9.46 -3.88
CA PHE A 23 7.08 8.93 -3.99
C PHE A 23 5.99 10.00 -4.08
N LEU A 24 6.34 11.29 -4.09
CA LEU A 24 5.36 12.38 -4.25
C LEU A 24 4.51 12.27 -5.53
N PRO A 25 5.05 11.91 -6.71
CA PRO A 25 4.25 11.74 -7.92
C PRO A 25 3.21 10.63 -7.78
N ILE A 26 3.57 9.51 -7.13
CA ILE A 26 2.66 8.39 -6.87
C ILE A 26 1.48 8.85 -6.02
N ARG A 27 1.76 9.48 -4.87
CA ARG A 27 0.73 10.00 -3.97
C ARG A 27 -0.18 11.01 -4.65
N THR A 28 0.40 11.93 -5.41
CA THR A 28 -0.37 12.94 -6.16
C THR A 28 -1.29 12.29 -7.19
N ASN A 29 -0.82 11.24 -7.88
CA ASN A 29 -1.62 10.54 -8.88
C ASN A 29 -2.80 9.79 -8.25
N GLU A 30 -2.56 9.05 -7.17
CA GLU A 30 -3.63 8.32 -6.47
C GLU A 30 -4.66 9.25 -5.83
N ILE A 31 -4.23 10.38 -5.26
CA ILE A 31 -5.14 11.42 -4.75
C ILE A 31 -6.01 11.98 -5.88
N ARG A 32 -5.42 12.26 -7.05
CA ARG A 32 -6.19 12.75 -8.21
C ARG A 32 -7.24 11.73 -8.65
N ARG A 33 -6.89 10.44 -8.68
CA ARG A 33 -7.82 9.35 -9.02
C ARG A 33 -8.95 9.25 -8.01
N PHE A 34 -8.64 9.31 -6.72
CA PHE A 34 -9.63 9.35 -5.65
C PHE A 34 -10.62 10.51 -5.84
N LEU A 35 -10.13 11.73 -6.09
CA LEU A 35 -10.97 12.90 -6.30
C LEU A 35 -11.86 12.76 -7.55
N GLN A 36 -11.35 12.14 -8.62
CA GLN A 36 -12.16 11.83 -9.80
C GLN A 36 -13.30 10.87 -9.47
N VAL A 37 -13.03 9.80 -8.71
CA VAL A 37 -14.07 8.86 -8.26
C VAL A 37 -15.12 9.58 -7.40
N MET A 38 -14.69 10.44 -6.47
CA MET A 38 -15.61 11.23 -5.65
C MET A 38 -16.49 12.15 -6.50
N LEU A 39 -15.91 12.81 -7.50
CA LEU A 39 -16.63 13.71 -8.41
C LEU A 39 -17.68 12.95 -9.23
N GLU A 40 -17.34 11.80 -9.77
CA GLU A 40 -18.29 10.99 -10.55
C GLU A 40 -19.43 10.47 -9.69
N LYS A 41 -19.14 9.98 -8.47
CA LYS A 41 -20.19 9.59 -7.51
C LYS A 41 -21.09 10.75 -7.12
N ALA A 42 -20.51 11.94 -6.93
CA ALA A 42 -21.29 13.15 -6.64
C ALA A 42 -22.20 13.55 -7.81
N LYS A 43 -21.72 13.50 -9.06
CA LYS A 43 -22.54 13.75 -10.26
C LYS A 43 -23.69 12.75 -10.38
N ALA A 44 -23.45 11.49 -10.01
CA ALA A 44 -24.46 10.44 -9.99
C ALA A 44 -25.41 10.53 -8.77
N SER A 45 -25.20 11.47 -7.84
CA SER A 45 -25.93 11.57 -6.56
C SER A 45 -25.87 10.27 -5.75
N GLU A 46 -24.76 9.54 -5.85
CA GLU A 46 -24.52 8.31 -5.11
C GLU A 46 -23.99 8.61 -3.70
N GLY A 47 -24.47 7.85 -2.72
CA GLY A 47 -23.88 7.86 -1.38
C GLY A 47 -22.46 7.28 -1.39
N VAL A 48 -21.55 7.88 -0.63
CA VAL A 48 -20.14 7.45 -0.58
C VAL A 48 -19.77 7.00 0.84
N ASN A 49 -19.26 5.77 0.96
CA ASN A 49 -18.53 5.36 2.14
C ASN A 49 -17.09 5.86 2.06
N VAL A 50 -16.83 7.00 2.69
CA VAL A 50 -15.51 7.66 2.65
C VAL A 50 -14.42 6.79 3.29
N THR A 51 -14.74 6.01 4.34
CA THR A 51 -13.77 5.12 5.00
C THR A 51 -13.26 4.06 4.03
N GLU A 52 -14.14 3.43 3.27
CA GLU A 52 -13.76 2.41 2.29
C GLU A 52 -12.89 3.00 1.16
N GLU A 53 -13.25 4.18 0.67
CA GLU A 53 -12.53 4.86 -0.41
C GLU A 53 -11.15 5.36 0.04
N LEU A 54 -11.02 5.80 1.29
CA LEU A 54 -9.72 6.14 1.89
C LEU A 54 -8.84 4.90 2.09
N ILE A 55 -9.39 3.77 2.55
CA ILE A 55 -8.65 2.51 2.65
C ILE A 55 -8.13 2.09 1.27
N LYS A 56 -8.94 2.18 0.22
CA LYS A 56 -8.53 1.92 -1.17
C LYS A 56 -7.39 2.85 -1.60
N LEU A 57 -7.50 4.15 -1.33
CA LEU A 57 -6.46 5.14 -1.63
C LEU A 57 -5.13 4.76 -0.94
N THR A 58 -5.16 4.49 0.36
CA THR A 58 -3.95 4.14 1.12
C THR A 58 -3.32 2.84 0.62
N ASN A 59 -4.12 1.82 0.33
CA ASN A 59 -3.64 0.55 -0.21
C ASN A 59 -2.98 0.72 -1.58
N ASN A 60 -3.57 1.50 -2.47
CA ASN A 60 -2.97 1.77 -3.79
C ASN A 60 -1.63 2.51 -3.66
N VAL A 61 -1.56 3.53 -2.79
CA VAL A 61 -0.32 4.28 -2.53
C VAL A 61 0.77 3.36 -1.97
N ILE A 62 0.46 2.54 -0.96
CA ILE A 62 1.41 1.59 -0.37
C ILE A 62 1.87 0.58 -1.41
N SER A 63 0.94 -0.01 -2.17
CA SER A 63 1.26 -0.99 -3.20
C SER A 63 2.18 -0.40 -4.27
N GLN A 64 1.89 0.82 -4.75
CA GLN A 64 2.73 1.48 -5.74
C GLN A 64 4.13 1.84 -5.20
N MET A 65 4.23 2.28 -3.93
CA MET A 65 5.53 2.53 -3.29
C MET A 65 6.34 1.23 -3.10
N MET A 66 5.68 0.11 -2.82
CA MET A 66 6.33 -1.19 -2.63
C MET A 66 6.73 -1.86 -3.94
N PHE A 67 5.91 -1.73 -4.99
CA PHE A 67 6.06 -2.52 -6.20
C PHE A 67 6.68 -1.78 -7.40
N SER A 68 6.87 -0.45 -7.34
CA SER A 68 7.47 0.41 -8.41
C SER A 68 6.92 0.28 -9.84
N THR A 69 6.07 -0.71 -10.15
CA THR A 69 5.57 -0.95 -11.50
C THR A 69 4.25 -0.20 -11.70
N ARG A 70 4.33 0.80 -12.56
CA ARG A 70 3.16 1.40 -13.21
C ARG A 70 2.65 0.37 -14.21
N SER A 71 1.54 -0.28 -13.88
CA SER A 71 0.84 -1.21 -14.77
C SER A 71 0.63 -0.58 -16.15
N SER A 72 1.30 -1.14 -17.16
CA SER A 72 1.17 -0.82 -18.57
C SER A 72 1.11 -2.14 -19.36
N GLY A 73 0.06 -2.92 -19.07
CA GLY A 73 -0.56 -3.97 -19.89
C GLY A 73 0.28 -4.63 -20.97
N THR A 74 1.43 -5.23 -20.64
CA THR A 74 2.22 -6.04 -21.58
C THR A 74 2.72 -7.31 -20.92
N GLU A 75 2.95 -8.36 -21.72
CA GLU A 75 3.16 -9.76 -21.30
C GLU A 75 4.27 -10.01 -20.27
N GLY A 76 5.18 -9.05 -20.03
CA GLY A 76 6.18 -9.12 -18.95
C GLY A 76 5.61 -8.96 -17.53
N GLU A 77 4.38 -8.43 -17.39
CA GLU A 77 3.75 -8.15 -16.10
C GLU A 77 3.40 -9.42 -15.32
N ALA A 78 3.05 -10.52 -15.99
CA ALA A 78 2.69 -11.76 -15.31
C ALA A 78 3.89 -12.37 -14.59
N GLU A 79 5.10 -12.22 -15.15
CA GLU A 79 6.32 -12.77 -14.58
C GLU A 79 6.87 -11.88 -13.46
N GLU A 80 6.76 -10.55 -13.60
CA GLU A 80 7.06 -9.62 -12.50
C GLU A 80 6.10 -9.82 -11.33
N VAL A 81 4.79 -9.88 -11.58
CA VAL A 81 3.79 -10.14 -10.54
C VAL A 81 4.01 -11.50 -9.88
N ARG A 82 4.36 -12.56 -10.64
CA ARG A 82 4.72 -13.87 -10.07
C ARG A 82 5.96 -13.81 -9.19
N THR A 83 6.99 -13.10 -9.63
CA THR A 83 8.23 -12.91 -8.87
C THR A 83 7.95 -12.15 -7.58
N LEU A 84 7.17 -11.08 -7.66
CA LEU A 84 6.75 -10.28 -6.50
C LEU A 84 5.86 -11.07 -5.55
N VAL A 85 4.86 -11.80 -6.05
CA VAL A 85 4.02 -12.69 -5.23
C VAL A 85 4.88 -13.75 -4.56
N ARG A 86 5.91 -14.28 -5.23
CA ARG A 86 6.83 -15.26 -4.64
C ARG A 86 7.71 -14.63 -3.55
N GLU A 87 8.26 -13.44 -3.76
CA GLU A 87 9.06 -12.72 -2.76
C GLU A 87 8.22 -12.30 -1.56
N VAL A 88 7.02 -11.76 -1.80
CA VAL A 88 6.03 -11.46 -0.78
C VAL A 88 5.63 -12.74 -0.06
N THR A 89 5.31 -13.84 -0.74
CA THR A 89 4.96 -15.13 -0.10
C THR A 89 6.14 -15.74 0.64
N GLN A 90 7.39 -15.49 0.23
CA GLN A 90 8.56 -15.92 0.98
C GLN A 90 8.72 -15.11 2.26
N ILE A 91 8.60 -13.79 2.18
CA ILE A 91 8.61 -12.89 3.34
C ILE A 91 7.44 -13.24 4.27
N PHE A 92 6.20 -13.19 3.79
CA PHE A 92 4.98 -13.48 4.55
C PHE A 92 4.74 -14.96 4.86
N GLY A 93 5.46 -15.89 4.23
CA GLY A 93 5.41 -17.34 4.53
C GLY A 93 6.43 -17.76 5.58
N GLU A 94 7.53 -17.00 5.71
CA GLU A 94 8.42 -17.06 6.89
C GLU A 94 7.75 -16.40 8.11
N PHE A 95 6.86 -15.43 7.92
CA PHE A 95 5.99 -14.91 8.97
C PHE A 95 4.77 -15.83 9.15
N ASN A 96 4.55 -16.38 10.34
CA ASN A 96 3.37 -17.19 10.58
C ASN A 96 2.11 -16.32 10.36
N VAL A 97 1.26 -16.67 9.39
CA VAL A 97 -0.01 -15.96 9.11
C VAL A 97 -0.90 -15.89 10.36
N SER A 98 -0.77 -16.85 11.29
CA SER A 98 -1.41 -16.81 12.62
C SER A 98 -0.92 -15.65 13.48
N ASP A 99 0.35 -15.27 13.37
CA ASP A 99 0.95 -14.16 14.12
C ASP A 99 0.52 -12.80 13.54
N PHE A 100 0.31 -12.68 12.23
CA PHE A 100 -0.26 -11.48 11.63
C PHE A 100 -1.72 -11.27 12.05
N ILE A 101 -2.53 -12.34 12.01
CA ILE A 101 -3.94 -12.30 12.47
C ILE A 101 -4.03 -12.03 13.97
N LYS A 102 -3.10 -12.56 14.79
CA LYS A 102 -2.99 -12.25 16.22
C LYS A 102 -2.52 -10.82 16.48
N LEU A 103 -1.57 -10.30 15.71
CA LEU A 103 -1.10 -8.92 15.82
C LEU A 103 -2.24 -7.94 15.52
N CYS A 104 -3.04 -8.20 14.48
CA CYS A 104 -4.23 -7.42 14.16
C CYS A 104 -5.35 -7.60 15.21
N LYS A 105 -5.50 -8.78 15.82
CA LYS A 105 -6.44 -8.99 16.96
C LYS A 105 -6.03 -8.25 18.23
N ASN A 106 -4.73 -8.04 18.45
CA ASN A 106 -4.23 -7.30 19.61
C ASN A 106 -4.23 -5.77 19.41
N ILE A 107 -4.53 -5.30 18.20
CA ILE A 107 -4.90 -3.90 17.92
C ILE A 107 -6.43 -3.81 18.03
N ASP A 108 -6.97 -4.32 19.14
CA ASP A 108 -8.32 -4.01 19.56
C ASP A 108 -8.29 -2.55 20.01
N ILE A 109 -8.67 -1.64 19.10
CA ILE A 109 -8.88 -0.23 19.41
C ILE A 109 -10.22 -0.14 20.12
N GLY A 110 -10.22 -0.59 21.38
CA GLY A 110 -11.25 -0.27 22.35
C GLY A 110 -10.93 1.10 22.94
N GLY A 111 -11.50 2.16 22.34
CA GLY A 111 -11.41 3.54 22.80
C GLY A 111 -11.37 4.54 21.66
#